data_AF-A0A1N6D9A4-F1
#
_entry.id   AF-A0A1N6D9A4-F1
#
_cell.length_a   1.000
_cell.length_b   1.000
_cell.length_c   1.000
_cell.angle_alpha   90.00
_cell.angle_beta   90.00
_cell.angle_gamma   90.00
#
_symmetry.space_group_name_H-M   'P 1'
#
loop_
_entity.id
_entity.type
_entity.pdbx_description
1 polymer ?
#
loop_
_entity_poly.entity_id
_entity_poly.type
_entity_poly.pdbx_seq_one_letter_code
_entity_poly.pdbx_strand_id
1 'polypeptide(L)'
;MIKKIWTDPVWSKVISVGIIGLLTLGYTKFVSVTEKVTFREAFNKILEIKIEVVYVILALVTYWVLKFVYRKIFKKEKAYYSLKQQKLRSFNKTTDPNTGILFKWGVFFNYDRPFISDLTAFCTKHGDTPIRFMGDSCSIQGCENSRQRIDKHAVKNLIESDLIDRWEKIK
;
A
#
# COMPACT_ATOMS: atom_id res chain seq x y z
N MET A 1 -11.89 -14.36 -20.81
CA MET A 1 -12.88 -14.45 -19.71
C MET A 1 -13.17 -15.88 -19.24
N ILE A 2 -13.19 -16.89 -20.13
CA ILE A 2 -13.56 -18.28 -19.81
C ILE A 2 -12.57 -19.00 -18.86
N LYS A 3 -11.27 -18.68 -18.91
CA LYS A 3 -10.24 -19.29 -18.03
C LYS A 3 -10.35 -18.94 -16.54
N LYS A 4 -11.18 -17.96 -16.16
CA LYS A 4 -11.34 -17.51 -14.77
C LYS A 4 -12.44 -18.26 -14.00
N ILE A 5 -13.31 -18.98 -14.72
CA ILE A 5 -14.43 -19.73 -14.12
C ILE A 5 -13.92 -21.06 -13.53
N TRP A 6 -12.84 -21.61 -14.08
CA TRP A 6 -12.25 -22.90 -13.71
C TRP A 6 -11.14 -22.83 -12.66
N THR A 7 -10.67 -21.63 -12.30
CA THR A 7 -9.74 -21.42 -11.18
C THR A 7 -10.43 -21.11 -9.86
N ASP A 8 -11.77 -21.02 -9.84
CA ASP A 8 -12.52 -20.97 -8.60
C ASP A 8 -12.42 -22.32 -7.88
N PRO A 9 -12.06 -22.35 -6.58
CA PRO A 9 -12.00 -23.59 -5.83
C PRO A 9 -13.40 -24.22 -5.76
N VAL A 10 -13.61 -25.29 -6.54
CA VAL A 10 -14.88 -26.03 -6.64
C VAL A 10 -15.35 -26.48 -5.24
N TRP A 11 -14.41 -26.88 -4.39
CA TRP A 11 -14.66 -27.26 -3.00
C TRP A 11 -15.26 -26.14 -2.14
N SER A 12 -14.91 -24.87 -2.37
CA SER A 12 -15.51 -23.75 -1.61
C SER A 12 -17.01 -23.60 -1.93
N LYS A 13 -17.43 -23.88 -3.17
CA LYS A 13 -18.83 -23.85 -3.57
C LYS A 13 -19.61 -25.01 -2.94
N VAL A 14 -19.02 -26.21 -2.91
CA VAL A 14 -19.61 -27.39 -2.26
C VAL A 14 -19.78 -27.17 -0.75
N ILE A 15 -18.74 -26.65 -0.08
CA ILE A 15 -18.80 -26.32 1.36
C ILE A 15 -19.89 -25.28 1.64
N SER A 16 -20.02 -24.26 0.77
CA SER A 16 -21.04 -23.23 0.92
C SER A 16 -22.46 -23.80 0.82
N VAL A 17 -22.71 -24.66 -0.17
CA VAL A 17 -24.01 -25.36 -0.32
C VAL A 17 -24.28 -26.26 0.89
N GLY A 18 -23.26 -26.95 1.40
CA GLY A 18 -23.37 -27.76 2.62
C GLY A 18 -23.75 -26.95 3.85
N ILE A 19 -23.10 -25.80 4.07
CA ILE A 19 -23.40 -24.89 5.19
C ILE A 19 -24.83 -24.35 5.07
N ILE A 20 -25.24 -23.89 3.88
CA ILE A 20 -26.60 -23.40 3.64
C ILE A 20 -27.62 -24.51 3.92
N GLY A 21 -27.37 -25.73 3.46
CA GLY A 21 -28.23 -26.88 3.73
C GLY A 21 -28.38 -27.17 5.22
N LEU A 22 -27.26 -27.21 5.97
CA LEU A 22 -27.27 -27.44 7.41
C LEU A 22 -28.00 -26.33 8.19
N LEU A 23 -27.79 -25.07 7.82
CA LEU A 23 -28.49 -23.94 8.43
C LEU A 23 -29.99 -24.01 8.20
N THR A 24 -30.43 -24.31 6.98
CA THR A 24 -31.85 -24.46 6.64
C THR A 24 -32.49 -25.61 7.42
N LEU A 25 -31.83 -26.77 7.50
CA LEU A 25 -32.32 -27.93 8.27
C LEU A 25 -32.38 -27.62 9.78
N GLY A 26 -31.36 -26.94 10.31
CA GLY A 26 -31.32 -26.50 11.71
C GLY A 26 -32.45 -25.53 12.05
N TYR A 27 -32.67 -24.53 11.20
CA TYR A 27 -33.78 -23.59 11.35
C TYR A 27 -35.15 -24.28 11.23
N THR A 28 -35.30 -25.21 10.28
CA THR A 28 -36.54 -26.00 10.13
C THR A 28 -36.85 -26.80 11.39
N LYS A 29 -35.85 -27.42 12.01
CA LYS A 29 -36.01 -28.16 13.26
C LYS A 29 -36.39 -27.22 14.42
N PHE A 30 -35.79 -26.03 14.48
CA PHE A 30 -36.14 -25.01 15.48
C PHE A 30 -37.61 -24.55 15.35
N VAL A 31 -38.07 -24.26 14.12
CA VAL A 31 -39.48 -23.90 13.85
C VAL A 31 -40.43 -25.05 14.19
N SER A 32 -40.08 -26.28 13.83
CA SER A 32 -40.88 -27.47 14.15
C SER A 32 -41.08 -27.66 15.66
N VAL A 33 -40.03 -27.42 16.47
CA VAL A 33 -40.10 -27.54 17.93
C VAL A 33 -40.89 -26.38 18.56
N THR A 34 -40.67 -25.15 18.09
CA THR A 34 -41.30 -23.95 18.65
C THR A 34 -42.79 -23.86 18.32
N GLU A 35 -43.18 -24.18 17.08
CA GLU A 35 -44.56 -24.15 16.62
C GLU A 35 -45.31 -25.47 16.80
N LYS A 36 -44.64 -26.53 17.30
CA LYS A 36 -45.19 -27.89 17.47
C LYS A 36 -45.81 -28.47 16.19
N VAL A 37 -45.27 -28.10 15.03
CA VAL A 37 -45.67 -28.61 13.71
C VAL A 37 -44.72 -29.70 13.25
N THR A 38 -45.16 -30.53 12.30
CA THR A 38 -44.28 -31.57 11.73
C THR A 38 -43.12 -30.93 10.97
N PHE A 39 -41.97 -31.63 10.90
CA PHE A 39 -40.79 -31.13 10.18
C PHE A 39 -41.11 -30.77 8.72
N ARG A 40 -41.97 -31.56 8.07
CA ARG A 40 -42.39 -31.33 6.68
C ARG A 40 -43.21 -30.04 6.53
N GLU A 41 -44.10 -29.76 7.47
CA GLU A 41 -44.87 -28.52 7.49
C GLU A 41 -43.98 -27.31 7.78
N ALA A 42 -43.06 -27.41 8.75
CA ALA A 42 -42.09 -26.34 9.01
C ALA A 42 -41.21 -26.06 7.78
N PHE A 43 -40.79 -27.10 7.06
CA PHE A 43 -39.99 -26.95 5.84
C PHE A 43 -40.78 -26.28 4.72
N ASN A 44 -42.02 -26.69 4.49
CA ASN A 44 -42.90 -26.07 3.49
C ASN A 44 -43.18 -24.60 3.82
N LYS A 45 -43.42 -24.28 5.10
CA LYS A 45 -43.57 -22.89 5.55
C LYS A 45 -42.36 -22.03 5.22
N ILE A 46 -41.14 -22.58 5.32
CA ILE A 46 -39.89 -21.87 4.97
C ILE A 46 -39.80 -21.63 3.46
N LEU A 47 -40.20 -22.61 2.64
CA LEU A 47 -40.21 -22.46 1.18
C LEU A 47 -41.28 -21.47 0.68
N GLU A 48 -42.38 -21.34 1.43
CA GLU A 48 -43.48 -20.42 1.14
C GLU A 48 -43.26 -19.02 1.71
N ILE A 49 -42.12 -18.74 2.36
CA ILE A 49 -41.80 -17.40 2.85
C ILE A 49 -41.80 -16.43 1.67
N LYS A 50 -42.81 -15.56 1.65
CA LYS A 50 -42.87 -14.41 0.74
C LYS A 50 -41.92 -13.36 1.28
N ILE A 51 -40.68 -13.39 0.79
CA ILE A 51 -39.71 -12.34 1.09
C ILE A 51 -40.13 -11.09 0.31
N GLU A 52 -40.50 -10.03 1.02
CA GLU A 52 -40.76 -8.75 0.36
C GLU A 52 -39.49 -8.26 -0.35
N VAL A 53 -39.66 -7.74 -1.57
CA VAL A 53 -38.56 -7.26 -2.43
C VAL A 53 -37.68 -6.23 -1.71
N VAL A 54 -38.26 -5.47 -0.77
CA VAL A 54 -37.56 -4.49 0.07
C VAL A 54 -36.41 -5.12 0.87
N TYR A 55 -36.60 -6.32 1.43
CA TYR A 55 -35.56 -7.01 2.19
C TYR A 55 -34.41 -7.48 1.29
N VAL A 56 -34.71 -7.89 0.07
CA VAL A 56 -33.69 -8.28 -0.92
C VAL A 56 -32.85 -7.07 -1.34
N ILE A 57 -33.51 -5.94 -1.61
CA ILE A 57 -32.83 -4.69 -1.95
C ILE A 57 -31.95 -4.23 -0.79
N LEU A 58 -32.47 -4.27 0.44
CA LEU A 58 -31.72 -3.88 1.63
C LEU A 58 -30.46 -4.75 1.81
N ALA A 59 -30.57 -6.07 1.66
CA ALA A 59 -29.42 -6.98 1.75
C ALA A 59 -28.35 -6.67 0.68
N LEU A 60 -28.76 -6.35 -0.55
CA LEU A 60 -27.83 -5.96 -1.62
C LEU A 60 -27.10 -4.65 -1.30
N VAL A 61 -27.82 -3.65 -0.79
CA VAL A 61 -27.24 -2.38 -0.36
C VAL A 61 -26.26 -2.60 0.78
N THR A 62 -26.64 -3.37 1.81
CA THR A 62 -25.76 -3.70 2.94
C THR A 62 -24.49 -4.41 2.46
N TYR A 63 -24.60 -5.40 1.58
CA TYR A 63 -23.44 -6.08 1.00
C TYR A 63 -22.51 -5.11 0.26
N TRP A 64 -23.07 -4.18 -0.52
CA TRP A 64 -22.30 -3.18 -1.26
C TRP A 64 -21.53 -2.24 -0.33
N VAL A 65 -22.19 -1.75 0.73
CA VAL A 65 -21.58 -0.88 1.74
C VAL A 65 -20.44 -1.62 2.46
N LEU A 66 -20.68 -2.85 2.92
CA LEU A 66 -19.67 -3.65 3.60
C LEU A 66 -18.45 -3.91 2.70
N LYS A 67 -18.68 -4.23 1.42
CA LYS A 67 -17.61 -4.42 0.43
C LYS A 67 -16.80 -3.14 0.19
N PHE A 68 -17.46 -1.98 0.14
CA PHE A 68 -16.79 -0.70 -0.02
C PHE A 68 -15.90 -0.37 1.19
N VAL A 69 -16.45 -0.51 2.40
CA VAL A 69 -15.72 -0.30 3.66
C VAL A 69 -14.53 -1.26 3.77
N TYR A 70 -14.75 -2.54 3.48
CA TYR A 70 -13.68 -3.54 3.50
C TYR A 70 -12.55 -3.18 2.53
N ARG A 71 -12.87 -2.77 1.30
CA ARG A 71 -11.85 -2.33 0.33
C ARG A 71 -11.11 -1.09 0.81
N LYS A 72 -11.79 -0.12 1.41
CA LYS A 72 -11.15 1.12 1.88
C LYS A 72 -10.20 0.86 3.06
N ILE A 73 -10.55 -0.05 3.96
CA ILE A 73 -9.76 -0.33 5.17
C ILE A 73 -8.64 -1.34 4.90
N PHE A 74 -8.94 -2.43 4.18
CA PHE A 74 -8.03 -3.57 4.07
C PHE A 74 -7.22 -3.60 2.77
N LYS A 75 -7.60 -2.83 1.75
CA LYS A 75 -6.80 -2.71 0.53
C LYS A 75 -5.68 -1.70 0.78
N LYS A 76 -4.68 -2.10 1.56
CA LYS A 76 -3.38 -1.42 1.57
C LYS A 76 -2.87 -1.46 0.14
N GLU A 77 -2.63 -0.31 -0.47
CA GLU A 77 -1.84 -0.25 -1.69
C GLU A 77 -0.54 -1.00 -1.40
N LYS A 78 -0.19 -1.97 -2.26
CA LYS A 78 1.05 -2.71 -2.09
C LYS A 78 2.17 -1.69 -2.24
N ALA A 79 2.70 -1.22 -1.11
CA ALA A 79 3.84 -0.32 -1.11
C ALA A 79 4.97 -1.05 -1.85
N TYR A 80 5.45 -0.45 -2.94
CA TYR A 80 6.52 -1.01 -3.75
C TYR A 80 7.79 -1.24 -2.91
N TYR A 81 7.97 -0.45 -1.85
CA TYR A 81 9.07 -0.53 -0.90
C TYR A 81 8.60 -1.02 0.47
N SER A 82 9.43 -1.82 1.14
CA SER A 82 9.23 -2.21 2.53
C SER A 82 9.37 -1.01 3.48
N LEU A 83 8.90 -1.14 4.73
CA LEU A 83 9.05 -0.08 5.74
C LEU A 83 10.52 0.30 5.98
N LYS A 84 11.43 -0.68 5.96
CA LYS A 84 12.87 -0.45 6.09
C LYS A 84 13.41 0.37 4.91
N GLN A 85 13.01 0.01 3.70
CA GLN A 85 13.39 0.73 2.49
C GLN A 85 12.82 2.15 2.48
N GLN A 86 11.57 2.36 2.91
CA GLN A 86 10.98 3.69 3.05
C GLN A 86 11.74 4.56 4.04
N LYS A 87 12.13 4.02 5.19
CA LYS A 87 12.95 4.72 6.18
C LYS A 87 14.29 5.17 5.57
N LEU A 88 14.96 4.29 4.84
CA LEU A 88 16.22 4.64 4.18
C LEU A 88 16.01 5.68 3.05
N ARG A 89 14.90 5.62 2.31
CA ARG A 89 14.56 6.64 1.29
C ARG A 89 14.30 8.03 1.85
N SER A 90 14.00 8.15 3.14
CA SER A 90 13.90 9.48 3.77
C SER A 90 15.25 10.19 3.90
N PHE A 91 16.35 9.42 3.82
CA PHE A 91 17.72 9.95 3.74
C PHE A 91 18.05 10.34 2.30
N ASN A 92 17.49 11.46 1.86
CA ASN A 92 17.57 11.95 0.48
C ASN A 92 18.23 13.33 0.35
N LYS A 93 18.78 13.84 1.45
CA LYS A 93 19.41 15.17 1.49
C LYS A 93 20.48 15.26 2.57
N THR A 94 21.51 16.05 2.31
CA THR A 94 22.47 16.52 3.31
C THR A 94 22.91 17.94 2.97
N THR A 95 23.24 18.73 3.97
CA THR A 95 23.72 20.11 3.78
C THR A 95 25.12 20.20 4.36
N ASP A 96 26.06 20.69 3.58
CA ASP A 96 27.38 21.05 4.09
C ASP A 96 27.28 22.42 4.81
N PRO A 97 27.47 22.46 6.14
CA PRO A 97 27.34 23.69 6.92
C PRO A 97 28.41 24.72 6.57
N ASN A 98 29.58 24.29 6.07
CA ASN A 98 30.70 25.20 5.79
C ASN A 98 30.48 25.96 4.48
N THR A 99 30.00 25.26 3.45
CA THR A 99 29.81 25.84 2.11
C THR A 99 28.38 26.31 1.86
N GLY A 100 27.41 25.88 2.67
CA GLY A 100 26.00 26.15 2.41
C GLY A 100 25.50 25.45 1.14
N ILE A 101 26.03 24.26 0.86
CA ILE A 101 25.65 23.45 -0.30
C ILE A 101 24.73 22.34 0.18
N LEU A 102 23.51 22.35 -0.34
CA LEU A 102 22.50 21.31 -0.11
C LEU A 102 22.58 20.28 -1.23
N PHE A 103 22.89 19.04 -0.89
CA PHE A 103 22.84 17.90 -1.79
C PHE A 103 21.50 17.20 -1.64
N LYS A 104 20.86 16.84 -2.75
CA LYS A 104 19.67 15.97 -2.79
C LYS A 104 19.88 14.83 -3.77
N TRP A 105 19.33 13.66 -3.46
CA TRP A 105 19.42 12.46 -4.30
C TRP A 105 18.18 11.57 -4.13
N GLY A 106 17.95 10.68 -5.08
CA GLY A 106 17.00 9.58 -4.93
C GLY A 106 17.70 8.35 -4.37
N VAL A 107 17.07 7.67 -3.42
CA VAL A 107 17.52 6.36 -2.92
C VAL A 107 16.71 5.26 -3.61
N PHE A 108 17.45 4.32 -4.21
CA PHE A 108 16.93 3.17 -4.94
C PHE A 108 17.53 1.88 -4.40
N PHE A 109 16.94 0.75 -4.79
CA PHE A 109 17.36 -0.57 -4.34
C PHE A 109 17.52 -1.49 -5.54
N ASN A 110 18.68 -2.13 -5.63
CA ASN A 110 18.87 -3.28 -6.49
C ASN A 110 18.83 -4.53 -5.61
N TYR A 111 17.69 -5.22 -5.61
CA TYR A 111 17.36 -6.24 -4.60
C TYR A 111 17.46 -5.65 -3.17
N ASP A 112 18.47 -6.05 -2.40
CA ASP A 112 18.73 -5.59 -1.04
C ASP A 112 19.93 -4.64 -0.93
N ARG A 113 20.48 -4.17 -2.06
CA ARG A 113 21.60 -3.22 -2.10
C ARG A 113 21.08 -1.81 -2.37
N PRO A 114 21.14 -0.90 -1.39
CA PRO A 114 20.75 0.49 -1.61
C PRO A 114 21.81 1.24 -2.41
N PHE A 115 21.39 2.15 -3.28
CA PHE A 115 22.27 3.03 -4.04
C PHE A 115 21.59 4.38 -4.29
N ILE A 116 22.36 5.40 -4.69
CA ILE A 116 21.80 6.73 -5.00
C ILE A 116 21.79 7.01 -6.50
N SER A 117 20.79 7.79 -6.92
CA SER A 117 20.68 8.36 -8.26
C SER A 117 20.31 9.84 -8.17
N ASP A 118 20.48 10.56 -9.27
CA ASP A 118 20.02 11.95 -9.45
C ASP A 118 20.61 12.94 -8.45
N LEU A 119 21.86 12.71 -8.02
CA LEU A 119 22.58 13.60 -7.11
C LEU A 119 22.66 15.01 -7.70
N THR A 120 22.03 15.95 -7.01
CA THR A 120 21.92 17.35 -7.41
C THR A 120 22.34 18.26 -6.26
N ALA A 121 23.20 19.23 -6.56
CA ALA A 121 23.63 20.25 -5.61
C ALA A 121 22.79 21.52 -5.74
N PHE A 122 22.56 22.20 -4.62
CA PHE A 122 21.82 23.43 -4.49
C PHE A 122 22.57 24.41 -3.59
N CYS A 123 22.54 25.70 -3.92
CA CYS A 123 23.16 26.76 -3.15
C CYS A 123 22.13 27.38 -2.21
N THR A 124 22.36 27.35 -0.90
CA THR A 124 21.45 27.95 0.09
C THR A 124 21.79 29.41 0.42
N LYS A 125 22.87 29.97 -0.15
CA LYS A 125 23.33 31.34 0.13
C LYS A 125 22.48 32.46 -0.50
N HIS A 126 21.42 32.14 -1.25
CA HIS A 126 20.65 33.09 -2.06
C HIS A 126 19.23 33.37 -1.55
N GLY A 127 19.03 33.29 -0.23
CA GLY A 127 17.74 33.49 0.43
C GLY A 127 16.97 32.18 0.66
N ASP A 128 15.65 32.26 0.69
CA ASP A 128 14.79 31.16 1.16
C ASP A 128 14.74 29.97 0.20
N THR A 129 14.95 30.19 -1.10
CA THR A 129 14.87 29.13 -2.11
C THR A 129 16.28 28.72 -2.57
N PRO A 130 16.71 27.48 -2.30
CA PRO A 130 18.01 27.01 -2.75
C PRO A 130 18.10 26.96 -4.28
N ILE A 131 19.14 27.57 -4.84
CA ILE A 131 19.34 27.64 -6.28
C ILE A 131 20.05 26.38 -6.76
N ARG A 132 19.48 25.69 -7.74
CA ARG A 132 20.10 24.50 -8.34
C ARG A 132 21.40 24.86 -9.05
N PHE A 133 22.44 24.06 -8.84
CA PHE A 133 23.71 24.20 -9.55
C PHE A 133 23.52 23.89 -11.05
N MET A 134 24.21 24.65 -11.91
CA MET A 134 24.32 24.36 -13.34
C MET A 134 25.70 23.78 -13.59
N GLY A 135 25.76 22.49 -13.94
CA GLY A 135 27.03 21.75 -13.91
C GLY A 135 27.48 21.50 -12.47
N ASP A 136 28.68 21.96 -12.12
CA ASP A 136 29.32 21.68 -10.83
C ASP A 136 29.48 22.91 -9.93
N SER A 137 28.86 24.04 -10.30
CA SER A 137 28.94 25.29 -9.56
C SER A 137 27.60 26.06 -9.51
N CYS A 138 27.53 27.04 -8.61
CA CYS A 138 26.38 27.94 -8.51
C CYS A 138 26.31 28.88 -9.72
N SER A 139 25.11 29.10 -10.24
CA SER A 139 24.85 29.95 -11.41
C SER A 139 24.89 31.45 -11.14
N ILE A 140 24.84 31.86 -9.87
CA ILE A 140 24.84 33.27 -9.48
C ILE A 140 26.26 33.85 -9.53
N GLN A 141 26.43 34.87 -10.37
CA GLN A 141 27.69 35.59 -10.50
C GLN A 141 28.08 36.25 -9.17
N GLY A 142 29.33 36.07 -8.74
CA GLY A 142 29.85 36.63 -7.49
C GLY A 142 29.59 35.77 -6.24
N CYS A 143 28.86 34.66 -6.38
CA CYS A 143 28.72 33.70 -5.28
C CYS A 143 30.03 32.95 -5.05
N GLU A 144 30.42 32.73 -3.79
CA GLU A 144 31.58 31.90 -3.45
C GLU A 144 31.47 30.49 -4.05
N ASN A 145 30.26 29.93 -4.05
CA ASN A 145 29.96 28.60 -4.58
C ASN A 145 29.94 28.57 -6.13
N SER A 146 30.05 29.72 -6.81
CA SER A 146 30.19 29.75 -8.28
C SER A 146 31.61 29.38 -8.73
N ARG A 147 32.59 29.51 -7.84
CA ARG A 147 34.01 29.21 -8.09
C ARG A 147 34.41 27.81 -7.64
N GLN A 148 33.62 27.22 -6.73
CA GLN A 148 33.85 25.86 -6.26
C GLN A 148 33.42 24.87 -7.34
N ARG A 149 34.28 23.89 -7.63
CA ARG A 149 33.93 22.72 -8.45
C ARG A 149 33.67 21.55 -7.53
N ILE A 150 32.43 21.06 -7.54
CA ILE A 150 32.04 19.88 -6.77
C ILE A 150 32.44 18.63 -7.56
N ASP A 151 33.26 17.77 -6.95
CA ASP A 151 33.43 16.40 -7.43
C ASP A 151 32.21 15.55 -7.06
N LYS A 152 31.26 15.44 -8.00
CA LYS A 152 30.05 14.64 -7.83
C LYS A 152 30.34 13.16 -7.61
N HIS A 153 31.44 12.62 -8.14
CA HIS A 153 31.78 11.22 -7.98
C HIS A 153 32.25 10.94 -6.55
N ALA A 154 33.12 11.79 -6.02
CA ALA A 154 33.56 11.70 -4.63
C ALA A 154 32.39 11.85 -3.65
N VAL A 155 31.53 12.84 -3.86
CA VAL A 155 30.34 13.07 -3.02
C VAL A 155 29.38 11.88 -3.11
N LYS A 156 29.12 11.35 -4.32
CA LYS A 156 28.28 10.17 -4.50
C LYS A 156 28.83 8.99 -3.71
N ASN A 157 30.12 8.70 -3.83
CA ASN A 157 30.75 7.57 -3.15
C ASN A 157 30.67 7.68 -1.62
N LEU A 158 30.86 8.91 -1.09
CA LEU A 158 30.71 9.18 0.33
C LEU A 158 29.28 8.92 0.82
N ILE A 159 28.28 9.43 0.09
CA ILE A 159 26.87 9.25 0.44
C ILE A 159 26.46 7.78 0.34
N GLU A 160 26.90 7.06 -0.69
CA GLU A 160 26.62 5.62 -0.82
C GLU A 160 27.26 4.82 0.31
N SER A 161 28.47 5.18 0.75
CA SER A 161 29.12 4.54 1.90
C SER A 161 28.32 4.75 3.20
N ASP A 162 27.85 5.98 3.48
CA ASP A 162 26.98 6.26 4.64
C ASP A 162 25.62 5.56 4.53
N LEU A 163 25.07 5.48 3.31
CA LEU A 163 23.80 4.80 3.05
C LEU A 163 23.89 3.29 3.34
N ILE A 164 25.01 2.66 2.98
CA ILE A 164 25.27 1.24 3.26
C ILE A 164 25.40 1.00 4.76
N ASP A 165 26.18 1.82 5.48
CA ASP A 165 26.31 1.72 6.95
C ASP A 165 24.94 1.84 7.65
N ARG A 166 24.12 2.80 7.23
CA ARG A 166 22.74 2.95 7.75
C ARG A 166 21.88 1.73 7.45
N TRP A 167 22.01 1.15 6.26
CA TRP A 167 21.25 -0.02 5.86
C TRP A 167 21.60 -1.24 6.72
N GLU A 168 22.88 -1.45 6.99
CA GLU A 168 23.36 -2.52 7.88
C GLU A 168 22.84 -2.34 9.31
N LYS A 169 22.78 -1.10 9.82
CA LYS A 169 22.22 -0.79 11.15
C LYS A 169 20.70 -0.96 11.26
N ILE A 170 19.98 -0.91 10.15
CA ILE A 170 18.51 -1.12 10.09
C ILE A 170 18.16 -2.61 9.90
N LYS A 171 19.13 -3.43 9.47
CA LYS A 171 18.94 -4.86 9.24
C LYS A 171 18.61 -5.58 10.53
#